data_AF-A0A973K0W6-F1
#
_entry.id   AF-A0A973K0W6-F1
#
_cell.length_a   1.000
_cell.length_b   1.000
_cell.length_c   1.000
_cell.angle_alpha   90.00
_cell.angle_beta   90.00
_cell.angle_gamma   90.00
#
_symmetry.space_group_name_H-M   'P 1'
#
loop_
_entity.id
_entity.type
_entity.pdbx_description
1 polymer ?
#
loop_
_entity_poly.entity_id
_entity_poly.type
_entity_poly.pdbx_seq_one_letter_code
_entity_poly.pdbx_strand_id
1 'polypeptide(L)'
;MNALMDAVRAGRTSELTGLLDGMTDAERRAVFPELKELRKELRADRWGAQARRAYPALQVAGAACQTGAAAVANWLAAADMRWWQAPPAVLIDVLADRETDWLADVVHRLAQRPPSARVPYELMAGLVR
;
A
#
# COMPACT_ATOMS: atom_id res chain seq x y z
N MET A 1 14.55 5.99 13.77
CA MET A 1 13.30 5.32 13.36
C MET A 1 12.41 6.41 12.74
N ASN A 2 12.02 6.25 11.48
CA ASN A 2 11.23 7.25 10.75
C ASN A 2 9.78 7.24 11.25
N ALA A 3 9.16 8.40 11.46
CA ALA A 3 7.77 8.54 11.92
C ALA A 3 6.79 7.72 11.08
N LEU A 4 7.06 7.56 9.77
CA LEU A 4 6.30 6.67 8.89
C LEU A 4 6.35 5.21 9.35
N MET A 5 7.53 4.68 9.67
CA MET A 5 7.68 3.29 10.11
C MET A 5 6.99 3.04 11.45
N ASP A 6 6.99 4.01 12.35
CA ASP A 6 6.27 3.93 13.62
C ASP A 6 4.76 3.91 13.41
N ALA A 7 4.24 4.76 12.51
CA ALA A 7 2.83 4.74 12.13
C ALA A 7 2.43 3.42 11.48
N VAL A 8 3.27 2.87 10.60
CA VAL A 8 3.05 1.58 9.94
C VAL A 8 3.04 0.44 10.96
N ARG A 9 4.04 0.34 11.84
CA ARG A 9 4.10 -0.72 12.87
C ARG A 9 2.92 -0.65 13.84
N ALA A 10 2.41 0.55 14.12
CA ALA A 10 1.24 0.76 14.97
C ALA A 10 -0.11 0.63 14.24
N GLY A 11 -0.12 0.51 12.91
CA GLY A 11 -1.36 0.40 12.13
C GLY A 11 -2.15 1.71 11.98
N ARG A 12 -1.52 2.87 12.14
CA ARG A 12 -2.19 4.18 12.15
C ARG A 12 -2.38 4.70 10.72
N THR A 13 -3.30 4.09 9.99
CA THR A 13 -3.56 4.42 8.57
C THR A 13 -3.97 5.87 8.34
N SER A 14 -4.68 6.50 9.29
CA SER A 14 -5.12 7.89 9.21
C SER A 14 -3.98 8.91 9.27
N GLU A 15 -2.85 8.56 9.89
CA GLU A 15 -1.67 9.43 9.95
C GLU A 15 -0.82 9.33 8.68
N LEU A 16 -1.00 8.28 7.87
CA LEU A 16 -0.12 8.01 6.74
C LEU A 16 -0.23 9.05 5.64
N THR A 17 -1.42 9.53 5.29
CA THR A 17 -1.60 10.53 4.22
C THR A 17 -0.74 11.76 4.52
N GLY A 18 -0.92 12.39 5.68
CA GLY A 18 -0.15 13.58 6.06
C GLY A 18 1.36 13.34 6.17
N LEU A 19 1.79 12.16 6.62
CA LEU A 19 3.22 11.80 6.65
C LEU A 19 3.80 11.61 5.24
N LEU A 20 3.03 11.04 4.31
CA LEU A 20 3.47 10.74 2.94
C LEU A 20 3.43 11.99 2.04
N ASP A 21 2.47 12.89 2.24
CA ASP A 21 2.34 14.15 1.50
C ASP A 21 3.56 15.05 1.70
N GLY A 22 4.15 15.03 2.89
CA GLY A 22 5.37 15.78 3.20
C GLY A 22 6.65 15.16 2.64
N MET A 23 6.61 13.94 2.07
CA MET A 23 7.80 13.23 1.61
C MET A 23 8.09 13.46 0.13
N THR A 24 9.34 13.75 -0.16
CA THR A 24 9.91 13.73 -1.51
C THR A 24 9.99 12.31 -2.07
N ASP A 25 10.10 12.17 -3.39
CA ASP A 25 10.32 10.87 -4.04
C ASP A 25 11.63 10.19 -3.57
N ALA A 26 12.65 10.97 -3.22
CA ALA A 26 13.91 10.45 -2.68
C ALA A 26 13.70 9.79 -1.31
N GLU A 27 12.94 10.44 -0.43
CA GLU A 27 12.61 9.92 0.90
C GLU A 27 11.69 8.69 0.80
N ARG A 28 10.70 8.73 -0.09
CA ARG A 28 9.82 7.59 -0.39
C ARG A 28 10.64 6.38 -0.87
N ARG A 29 11.63 6.60 -1.74
CA ARG A 29 12.54 5.56 -2.20
C ARG A 29 13.46 5.04 -1.09
N ALA A 30 13.93 5.93 -0.20
CA ALA A 30 14.83 5.58 0.90
C ALA A 30 14.14 4.72 1.97
N VAL A 31 12.85 4.93 2.25
CA VAL A 31 12.11 4.16 3.26
C VAL A 31 11.58 2.82 2.74
N PHE A 32 11.42 2.66 1.43
CA PHE A 32 10.83 1.46 0.85
C PHE A 32 11.55 0.14 1.20
N PRO A 33 12.90 0.07 1.30
CA PRO A 33 13.59 -1.11 1.84
C PRO A 33 13.13 -1.49 3.26
N GLU A 34 12.90 -0.53 4.15
CA GLU A 34 12.44 -0.80 5.52
C GLU A 34 11.02 -1.38 5.52
N LEU A 35 10.13 -0.90 4.64
CA LEU A 35 8.79 -1.47 4.46
C LEU A 35 8.86 -2.93 3.97
N LYS A 36 9.82 -3.26 3.10
CA LYS A 36 10.04 -4.63 2.64
C LYS A 36 10.55 -5.55 3.77
N GLU A 37 11.44 -5.06 4.62
CA GLU A 37 11.90 -5.83 5.77
C GLU A 37 10.77 -6.06 6.77
N LEU A 38 9.98 -5.02 7.09
CA LEU A 38 8.79 -5.19 7.93
C LEU A 38 7.82 -6.20 7.32
N ARG A 39 7.59 -6.16 6.01
CA ARG A 39 6.75 -7.17 5.33
C ARG A 39 7.28 -8.60 5.52
N LYS A 40 8.60 -8.80 5.50
CA LYS A 40 9.20 -10.12 5.78
C LYS A 40 8.99 -10.53 7.24
N GLU A 41 9.21 -9.62 8.19
CA GLU A 41 8.94 -9.84 9.62
C GLU A 41 7.49 -10.29 9.85
N LEU A 42 6.52 -9.54 9.29
CA LEU A 42 5.10 -9.84 9.44
C LEU A 42 4.66 -11.13 8.75
N ARG A 43 5.41 -11.64 7.76
CA ARG A 43 5.11 -12.93 7.12
C ARG A 43 5.53 -14.11 7.99
N ALA A 44 6.57 -13.95 8.79
CA ALA A 44 7.07 -14.99 9.69
C ALA A 44 6.01 -15.32 10.76
N ASP A 45 5.36 -14.29 11.32
CA ASP A 45 4.22 -14.44 12.24
C ASP A 45 2.96 -13.76 11.69
N ARG A 46 2.44 -14.31 10.59
CA ARG A 46 1.30 -13.70 9.87
C ARG A 46 0.02 -13.61 10.72
N TRP A 47 -0.18 -14.52 11.67
CA TRP A 47 -1.41 -14.56 12.46
C TRP A 47 -1.31 -13.81 13.79
N GLY A 48 -0.13 -13.28 14.11
CA GLY A 48 0.10 -12.47 15.31
C GLY A 48 -0.69 -11.15 15.30
N ALA A 49 -0.96 -10.63 16.50
CA ALA A 49 -1.65 -9.35 16.68
C ALA A 49 -0.91 -8.20 15.97
N GLN A 50 0.42 -8.27 15.91
CA GLN A 50 1.24 -7.29 15.21
C GLN A 50 0.99 -7.28 13.70
N ALA A 51 0.91 -8.45 13.07
CA ALA A 51 0.60 -8.57 11.65
C ALA A 51 -0.79 -7.99 11.34
N ARG A 52 -1.82 -8.43 12.06
CA ARG A 52 -3.19 -7.92 11.89
C ARG A 52 -3.29 -6.40 12.01
N ARG A 53 -2.49 -5.80 12.90
CA ARG A 53 -2.43 -4.35 13.11
C ARG A 53 -1.67 -3.61 12.00
N ALA A 54 -0.50 -4.10 11.62
CA ALA A 54 0.43 -3.37 10.75
C ALA A 54 0.16 -3.53 9.25
N TYR A 55 -0.41 -4.66 8.80
CA TYR A 55 -0.61 -4.93 7.36
C TYR A 55 -1.40 -3.87 6.60
N PRO A 56 -2.53 -3.34 7.10
CA PRO A 56 -3.26 -2.26 6.42
C PRO A 56 -2.38 -1.03 6.17
N ALA A 57 -1.66 -0.57 7.21
CA ALA A 57 -0.77 0.58 7.10
C ALA A 57 0.44 0.31 6.19
N LEU A 58 0.97 -0.92 6.22
CA LEU A 58 2.05 -1.36 5.33
C LEU A 58 1.60 -1.40 3.86
N GLN A 59 0.34 -1.81 3.60
CA GLN A 59 -0.22 -1.82 2.25
C GLN A 59 -0.26 -0.40 1.67
N VAL A 60 -0.75 0.58 2.45
CA VAL A 60 -0.80 2.00 2.07
C VAL A 60 0.59 2.56 1.84
N ALA A 61 1.48 2.47 2.83
CA ALA A 61 2.81 3.05 2.75
C ALA A 61 3.62 2.46 1.57
N GLY A 62 3.55 1.14 1.36
CA GLY A 62 4.24 0.52 0.25
C GLY A 62 3.67 0.87 -1.12
N ALA A 63 2.36 1.14 -1.23
CA ALA A 63 1.78 1.65 -2.48
C ALA A 63 2.26 3.08 -2.78
N ALA A 64 2.27 3.96 -1.77
CA ALA A 64 2.67 5.36 -1.90
C ALA A 64 4.16 5.54 -2.24
N CYS A 65 5.02 4.72 -1.64
CA CYS A 65 6.46 4.82 -1.78
C CYS A 65 7.01 4.26 -3.11
N GLN A 66 6.15 3.67 -3.94
CA GLN A 66 6.55 3.15 -5.25
C GLN A 66 6.17 4.12 -6.36
N THR A 67 6.98 4.14 -7.41
CA THR A 67 6.80 5.03 -8.58
C THR A 67 6.25 4.31 -9.80
N GLY A 68 6.40 2.99 -9.91
CA GLY A 68 5.94 2.22 -11.07
C GLY A 68 4.56 1.60 -10.86
N ALA A 69 3.65 1.78 -11.82
CA ALA A 69 2.30 1.21 -11.80
C ALA A 69 2.31 -0.32 -11.62
N ALA A 70 3.22 -1.02 -12.32
CA ALA A 70 3.41 -2.46 -12.16
C ALA A 70 3.80 -2.87 -10.73
N ALA A 71 4.67 -2.08 -10.10
CA ALA A 71 5.19 -2.35 -8.77
C ALA A 71 4.10 -2.12 -7.71
N VAL A 72 3.31 -1.05 -7.85
CA VAL A 72 2.13 -0.77 -7.02
C VAL A 72 1.07 -1.87 -7.18
N ALA A 73 0.71 -2.24 -8.40
CA ALA A 73 -0.26 -3.32 -8.63
C ALA A 73 0.19 -4.66 -8.02
N ASN A 74 1.48 -5.01 -8.17
CA ASN A 74 2.06 -6.20 -7.53
C ASN A 74 2.01 -6.14 -5.99
N TRP A 75 2.20 -4.95 -5.42
CA TRP A 75 2.15 -4.74 -3.98
C TRP A 75 0.73 -4.87 -3.44
N LEU A 76 -0.22 -4.16 -4.04
CA LEU A 76 -1.64 -4.16 -3.65
C LEU A 76 -2.27 -5.54 -3.76
N ALA A 77 -1.98 -6.27 -4.84
CA ALA A 77 -2.55 -7.59 -5.11
C ALA A 77 -1.77 -8.76 -4.48
N ALA A 78 -0.81 -8.48 -3.59
CA ALA A 78 0.01 -9.54 -3.05
C ALA A 78 -0.75 -10.46 -2.09
N ALA A 79 -0.40 -11.76 -2.12
CA ALA A 79 -1.12 -12.80 -1.38
C ALA A 79 -1.15 -12.61 0.14
N ASP A 80 -0.20 -11.89 0.71
CA ASP A 80 -0.13 -11.55 2.13
C ASP A 80 -1.04 -10.37 2.51
N MET A 81 -1.34 -9.46 1.57
CA MET A 81 -2.21 -8.31 1.83
C MET A 81 -3.69 -8.72 1.95
N ARG A 82 -4.09 -9.84 1.34
CA ARG A 82 -5.50 -10.24 1.21
C ARG A 82 -6.25 -10.46 2.53
N TRP A 83 -5.54 -10.67 3.64
CA TRP A 83 -6.10 -11.01 4.94
C TRP A 83 -6.42 -9.80 5.81
N TRP A 84 -5.61 -8.73 5.70
CA TRP A 84 -5.75 -7.49 6.46
C TRP A 84 -5.48 -6.32 5.52
N GLN A 85 -6.52 -5.94 4.76
CA GLN A 85 -6.42 -4.90 3.75
C GLN A 85 -6.65 -3.52 4.38
N ALA A 86 -6.01 -2.52 3.80
CA ALA A 86 -6.35 -1.13 4.03
C ALA A 86 -7.76 -0.81 3.50
N PRO A 87 -8.48 0.15 4.11
CA PRO A 87 -9.70 0.67 3.54
C PRO A 87 -9.44 1.22 2.12
N PRO A 88 -10.27 0.87 1.11
CA PRO A 88 -10.10 1.36 -0.26
C PRO A 88 -9.98 2.88 -0.35
N ALA A 89 -10.80 3.62 0.41
CA ALA A 89 -10.77 5.08 0.45
C ALA A 89 -9.38 5.66 0.78
N VAL A 90 -8.64 5.06 1.71
CA VAL A 90 -7.29 5.52 2.08
C VAL A 90 -6.28 5.27 0.95
N LEU A 91 -6.40 4.14 0.26
CA LEU A 91 -5.54 3.83 -0.90
C LEU A 91 -5.83 4.75 -2.09
N ILE A 92 -7.10 5.08 -2.31
CA ILE A 92 -7.53 6.02 -3.36
C ILE A 92 -6.98 7.41 -3.07
N ASP A 93 -7.12 7.89 -1.82
CA ASP A 93 -6.64 9.19 -1.36
C ASP A 93 -5.13 9.34 -1.56
N VAL A 94 -4.35 8.38 -1.06
CA VAL A 94 -2.87 8.38 -1.15
C VAL A 94 -2.34 8.26 -2.58
N LEU A 95 -3.13 7.73 -3.51
CA LEU A 95 -2.77 7.62 -4.92
C LEU A 95 -3.38 8.74 -5.79
N ALA A 96 -4.19 9.63 -5.22
CA ALA A 96 -4.99 10.60 -5.98
C ALA A 96 -4.16 11.60 -6.79
N ASP A 97 -2.94 11.93 -6.34
CA ASP A 97 -2.04 12.88 -7.00
C ASP A 97 -1.23 12.27 -8.17
N ARG A 98 -1.40 10.97 -8.44
CA ARG A 98 -0.70 10.31 -9.55
C ARG A 98 -1.37 10.65 -10.89
N GLU A 99 -0.58 10.68 -11.95
CA GLU A 99 -1.06 10.94 -13.30
C GLU A 99 -2.13 9.93 -13.74
N THR A 100 -3.14 10.38 -14.49
CA THR A 100 -4.29 9.55 -14.89
C THR A 100 -3.86 8.31 -15.69
N ASP A 101 -2.94 8.45 -16.63
CA ASP A 101 -2.43 7.32 -17.43
C ASP A 101 -1.72 6.27 -16.55
N TRP A 102 -1.03 6.73 -15.50
CA TRP A 102 -0.39 5.86 -14.53
C TRP A 102 -1.42 5.10 -13.69
N LEU A 103 -2.49 5.77 -13.24
CA LEU A 103 -3.58 5.15 -12.49
C LEU A 103 -4.33 4.13 -13.35
N ALA A 104 -4.57 4.45 -14.63
CA ALA A 104 -5.17 3.54 -15.60
C ALA A 104 -4.32 2.26 -15.79
N ASP A 105 -2.99 2.37 -15.86
CA ASP A 105 -2.10 1.20 -15.92
C ASP A 105 -2.17 0.36 -14.63
N VAL A 106 -2.22 0.99 -13.44
CA VAL A 106 -2.43 0.26 -12.19
C VAL A 106 -3.73 -0.53 -12.23
N VAL A 107 -4.84 0.11 -12.58
CA VAL A 107 -6.17 -0.53 -12.64
C VAL A 107 -6.19 -1.65 -13.67
N HIS A 108 -5.63 -1.42 -14.86
CA HIS A 108 -5.51 -2.45 -15.89
C HIS A 108 -4.80 -3.70 -15.35
N ARG A 109 -3.67 -3.51 -14.65
CA ARG A 109 -2.90 -4.63 -14.06
C ARG A 109 -3.59 -5.30 -12.88
N LEU A 110 -4.41 -4.56 -12.12
CA LEU A 110 -5.23 -5.13 -11.05
C LEU A 110 -6.38 -5.98 -11.64
N ALA A 111 -6.99 -5.53 -12.73
CA ALA A 111 -8.05 -6.27 -13.42
C ALA A 111 -7.57 -7.60 -14.03
N GLN A 112 -6.29 -7.71 -14.38
CA GLN A 112 -5.69 -8.97 -14.85
C GLN A 112 -5.38 -9.97 -13.71
N ARG A 113 -5.65 -9.63 -12.43
CA ARG A 113 -5.37 -10.52 -11.30
C ARG A 113 -6.47 -11.56 -11.11
N PRO A 114 -6.12 -12.78 -10.69
CA PRO A 114 -7.12 -13.80 -10.40
C PRO A 114 -8.03 -13.33 -9.24
N PRO A 115 -9.30 -13.78 -9.19
CA PRO A 115 -10.22 -13.44 -8.09
C PRO A 115 -9.68 -13.77 -6.68
N SER A 116 -8.76 -14.74 -6.59
CA SER A 116 -8.06 -15.10 -5.34
C SER A 116 -7.17 -13.99 -4.77
N ALA A 117 -6.83 -12.97 -5.56
CA ALA A 117 -6.12 -11.78 -5.11
C ALA A 117 -6.99 -10.86 -4.23
N ARG A 118 -8.33 -10.99 -4.30
CA ARG A 118 -9.30 -10.25 -3.49
C ARG A 118 -9.10 -8.73 -3.50
N VAL A 119 -8.73 -8.17 -4.66
CA VAL A 119 -8.64 -6.72 -4.85
C VAL A 119 -10.05 -6.13 -4.79
N PRO A 120 -10.32 -5.13 -3.91
CA PRO A 120 -11.64 -4.54 -3.80
C PRO A 120 -12.07 -3.85 -5.10
N TYR A 121 -13.30 -4.08 -5.54
CA TYR A 121 -13.86 -3.38 -6.71
C TYR A 121 -13.88 -1.86 -6.51
N GLU A 122 -14.24 -1.40 -5.31
CA GLU A 122 -14.24 0.02 -4.94
C GLU A 122 -12.88 0.69 -5.17
N LEU A 123 -11.78 -0.01 -4.86
CA LEU A 123 -10.43 0.48 -5.12
C LEU A 123 -10.20 0.65 -6.63
N MET A 124 -10.52 -0.36 -7.43
CA MET A 124 -10.35 -0.27 -8.89
C MET A 124 -11.22 0.82 -9.50
N ALA A 125 -12.49 0.93 -9.07
CA ALA A 125 -13.41 1.95 -9.55
C ALA A 125 -13.00 3.37 -9.14
N GLY A 126 -12.48 3.55 -7.92
CA GLY A 126 -12.08 4.87 -7.42
C GLY A 126 -10.77 5.43 -8.00
N LEU A 127 -9.95 4.56 -8.59
CA LEU A 127 -8.69 4.94 -9.27
C LEU A 127 -8.89 5.33 -10.75
N VAL A 128 -10.03 4.98 -11.36
CA VAL A 128 -10.38 5.42 -12.71
C VAL A 128 -11.11 6.76 -12.59
N ARG A 129 -10.46 7.87 -13.00
CA ARG A 129 -11.01 9.22 -12.98
C ARG A 129 -10.78 9.92 -14.31
#